data_AF-A0A846CHN8-F1
#
_entry.id   AF-A0A846CHN8-F1
#
_cell.length_a   1.000
_cell.length_b   1.000
_cell.length_c   1.000
_cell.angle_alpha   90.00
_cell.angle_beta   90.00
_cell.angle_gamma   90.00
#
_symmetry.space_group_name_H-M   'P 1'
#
loop_
_entity.id
_entity.type
_entity.pdbx_description
1 polymer ?
#
loop_
_entity_poly.entity_id
_entity_poly.type
_entity_poly.pdbx_seq_one_letter_code
_entity_poly.pdbx_strand_id
1 'polypeptide(L)'
;MKEIKEVASLLEQKNYQQAAKLLKKLQKEHPQNLLVQLYIGRWYEEIDKLESAEKFYRKLLKDATNPQVVIQARQGLQRIENIEKNRQQQEIAAAKSNPENIEPG
;
A
#
# COMPACT_ATOMS: atom_id res chain seq x y z
N MET A 1 7.33 16.87 13.68
CA MET A 1 6.95 16.37 12.33
C MET A 1 8.16 16.05 11.42
N LYS A 2 9.42 16.10 11.90
CA LYS A 2 10.57 15.73 11.06
C LYS A 2 10.59 14.23 10.74
N GLU A 3 10.25 13.37 11.70
CA GLU A 3 10.31 11.92 11.54
C GLU A 3 9.32 11.37 10.51
N ILE A 4 8.12 11.94 10.40
CA ILE A 4 7.13 11.54 9.39
C ILE A 4 7.66 11.86 7.98
N LYS A 5 8.30 13.02 7.80
CA LYS A 5 8.94 13.38 6.53
C LYS A 5 10.11 12.46 6.22
N GLU A 6 10.87 12.07 7.24
CA GLU A 6 11.96 11.11 7.10
C GLU A 6 11.47 9.73 6.66
N VAL A 7 10.34 9.25 7.18
CA VAL A 7 9.70 8.03 6.65
C VAL A 7 9.41 8.18 5.16
N ALA A 8 8.84 9.30 4.71
CA ALA A 8 8.57 9.54 3.29
C ALA A 8 9.85 9.44 2.45
N SER A 9 10.91 10.12 2.87
CA SER A 9 12.21 10.07 2.18
C SER A 9 12.83 8.67 2.17
N LEU A 10 12.70 7.91 3.26
CA LEU A 10 13.16 6.52 3.31
C LEU A 10 12.39 5.62 2.35
N LEU A 11 11.08 5.82 2.20
CA LEU A 11 10.28 5.11 1.20
C LEU A 11 10.72 5.47 -0.22
N GLU A 12 10.93 6.75 -0.51
CA GLU A 12 11.42 7.23 -1.82
C GLU A 12 12.82 6.66 -2.16
N GLN A 13 13.67 6.50 -1.15
CA GLN A 13 14.99 5.86 -1.28
C GLN A 13 14.92 4.32 -1.33
N LYS A 14 13.72 3.72 -1.36
CA LYS A 14 13.48 2.27 -1.29
C LYS A 14 14.08 1.61 -0.04
N ASN A 15 14.34 2.39 1.00
CA ASN A 15 14.92 1.92 2.25
C ASN A 15 13.82 1.45 3.21
N TYR A 16 13.14 0.37 2.81
CA TYR A 16 11.99 -0.18 3.51
C TYR A 16 12.33 -0.67 4.93
N GLN A 17 13.56 -1.11 5.14
CA GLN A 17 14.05 -1.58 6.45
C GLN A 17 14.09 -0.44 7.47
N GLN A 18 14.70 0.69 7.11
CA GLN A 18 14.75 1.85 8.02
C GLN A 18 13.38 2.52 8.15
N ALA A 19 12.61 2.61 7.06
CA ALA A 19 11.25 3.12 7.10
C ALA A 19 10.39 2.34 8.10
N ALA A 20 10.46 0.99 8.09
CA ALA A 20 9.74 0.14 9.03
C ALA A 20 10.15 0.38 10.49
N LYS A 21 11.47 0.52 10.76
CA LYS A 21 11.97 0.81 12.12
C LYS A 21 11.43 2.14 12.63
N LEU A 22 11.48 3.18 11.81
CA LEU A 22 11.00 4.51 12.17
C LEU A 22 9.48 4.54 12.33
N LEU A 23 8.74 3.91 11.42
CA LEU A 23 7.28 3.74 11.52
C LEU A 23 6.87 3.00 12.80
N LYS A 24 7.59 1.95 13.18
CA LYS A 24 7.33 1.20 14.42
C LYS A 24 7.57 2.07 15.66
N LYS A 25 8.61 2.92 15.65
CA LYS A 25 8.86 3.88 16.72
C LYS A 25 7.73 4.91 16.79
N LEU A 26 7.38 5.52 15.66
CA LEU A 26 6.29 6.50 15.56
C LEU A 26 4.94 5.92 15.97
N GLN A 27 4.66 4.66 15.65
CA GLN A 27 3.44 3.99 16.06
C GLN A 27 3.39 3.78 17.58
N LYS A 28 4.53 3.54 18.24
CA LYS A 28 4.59 3.41 19.70
C LYS A 28 4.41 4.76 20.39
N GLU A 29 5.04 5.80 19.88
CA GLU A 29 4.96 7.15 20.46
C GLU A 29 3.62 7.82 20.17
N HIS A 30 3.05 7.55 18.99
CA HIS A 30 1.84 8.17 18.50
C HIS A 30 0.90 7.15 17.84
N PRO A 31 0.36 6.17 18.59
CA PRO A 31 -0.50 5.10 18.04
C PRO A 31 -1.81 5.61 17.42
N GLN A 32 -2.31 6.74 17.92
CA GLN A 32 -3.54 7.38 17.44
C GLN A 32 -3.29 8.35 16.27
N ASN A 33 -2.04 8.53 15.84
CA ASN A 33 -1.75 9.48 14.79
C ASN A 33 -2.06 8.90 13.41
N LEU A 34 -3.12 9.43 12.79
CA LEU A 34 -3.60 9.05 11.47
C LEU A 34 -2.54 9.16 10.37
N LEU A 35 -1.59 10.09 10.48
CA LEU A 35 -0.49 10.22 9.52
C LEU A 35 0.44 9.02 9.61
N VAL A 36 0.83 8.58 10.81
CA VAL A 36 1.69 7.40 10.97
C VAL A 36 1.02 6.17 10.36
N GLN A 37 -0.29 6.03 10.59
CA GLN A 37 -1.08 4.97 9.99
C GLN A 37 -1.09 5.02 8.46
N LEU A 38 -1.25 6.21 7.87
CA LEU A 38 -1.17 6.41 6.42
C LEU A 38 0.17 5.94 5.85
N TYR A 39 1.29 6.33 6.47
CA TYR A 39 2.63 5.94 6.00
C TYR A 39 2.92 4.44 6.18
N ILE A 40 2.30 3.77 7.16
CA ILE A 40 2.35 2.30 7.27
C ILE A 40 1.66 1.65 6.07
N GLY A 41 0.48 2.13 5.68
CA GLY A 41 -0.20 1.67 4.46
C GLY A 41 0.66 1.87 3.22
N ARG A 42 1.30 3.04 3.09
CA ARG A 42 2.18 3.35 1.96
C ARG A 42 3.43 2.46 1.95
N TRP A 43 4.01 2.18 3.10
CA TRP A 43 5.12 1.24 3.20
C TRP A 43 4.73 -0.16 2.73
N TYR A 44 3.51 -0.63 3.06
CA TYR A 44 3.01 -1.91 2.53
C TYR A 44 2.84 -1.90 1.01
N GLU A 45 2.38 -0.79 0.40
CA GLU A 45 2.34 -0.65 -1.06
C GLU A 45 3.74 -0.81 -1.66
N GLU A 46 4.74 -0.15 -1.07
CA GLU A 46 6.11 -0.15 -1.60
C GLU A 46 6.82 -1.52 -1.55
N ILE A 47 6.43 -2.39 -0.62
CA ILE A 47 6.95 -3.76 -0.51
C ILE A 47 6.09 -4.80 -1.26
N ASP A 48 5.25 -4.35 -2.19
CA ASP A 48 4.29 -5.15 -2.98
C ASP A 48 3.23 -5.89 -2.13
N LYS A 49 3.06 -5.53 -0.86
CA LYS A 49 2.05 -6.12 0.03
C LYS A 49 0.72 -5.39 -0.08
N LEU A 50 0.15 -5.40 -1.28
CA LEU A 50 -1.06 -4.67 -1.65
C LEU A 50 -2.26 -5.03 -0.75
N GLU A 51 -2.49 -6.31 -0.46
CA GLU A 51 -3.57 -6.75 0.45
C GLU A 51 -3.46 -6.15 1.85
N SER A 52 -2.22 -6.06 2.37
CA SER A 52 -1.98 -5.49 3.70
C SER A 52 -2.18 -3.98 3.68
N ALA A 53 -1.71 -3.32 2.62
CA ALA A 53 -1.92 -1.89 2.41
C ALA A 53 -3.40 -1.53 2.31
N GLU A 54 -4.17 -2.28 1.53
CA GLU A 54 -5.63 -2.11 1.39
C GLU A 54 -6.32 -2.19 2.76
N LYS A 55 -6.06 -3.26 3.53
CA LYS A 55 -6.69 -3.45 4.85
C LYS A 55 -6.38 -2.25 5.77
N PHE A 56 -5.16 -1.75 5.69
CA PHE A 56 -4.71 -0.61 6.47
C PHE A 56 -5.43 0.68 6.05
N TYR A 57 -5.52 0.97 4.75
CA TYR A 57 -6.23 2.13 4.23
C TYR A 57 -7.73 2.08 4.51
N ARG A 58 -8.37 0.92 4.35
CA ARG A 58 -9.80 0.75 4.67
C ARG A 58 -10.08 1.00 6.15
N LYS A 59 -9.21 0.52 7.04
CA LYS A 59 -9.33 0.81 8.48
C LYS A 59 -9.11 2.30 8.77
N LEU A 60 -8.07 2.87 8.18
CA LEU A 60 -7.77 4.29 8.30
C LEU A 60 -8.93 5.16 7.83
N LEU A 61 -9.60 4.82 6.73
CA LEU A 61 -10.77 5.56 6.23
C LEU A 61 -11.98 5.52 7.19
N LYS A 62 -12.08 4.51 8.06
CA LYS A 62 -13.13 4.43 9.09
C LYS A 62 -12.80 5.29 10.31
N ASP A 63 -11.53 5.29 10.73
CA ASP A 63 -11.07 6.02 11.92
C ASP A 63 -10.65 7.47 11.63
N ALA A 64 -10.29 7.80 10.38
CA ALA A 64 -9.67 9.07 10.06
C ALA A 64 -10.67 10.23 10.06
N THR A 65 -10.47 11.14 11.00
CA THR A 65 -11.17 12.43 11.07
C THR A 65 -10.51 13.50 10.20
N ASN A 66 -9.24 13.31 9.81
CA ASN A 66 -8.49 14.30 9.04
C ASN A 66 -8.74 14.15 7.52
N PRO A 67 -9.32 15.16 6.85
CA PRO A 67 -9.68 15.07 5.43
C PRO A 67 -8.47 14.85 4.52
N GLN A 68 -7.30 15.43 4.86
CA GLN A 68 -6.08 15.22 4.06
C GLN A 68 -5.64 13.76 4.10
N VAL A 69 -5.72 13.11 5.26
CA VAL A 69 -5.36 11.69 5.43
C VAL A 69 -6.36 10.81 4.68
N VAL A 70 -7.65 11.11 4.77
CA VAL A 70 -8.71 10.40 4.03
C VAL A 70 -8.47 10.45 2.52
N ILE A 71 -8.16 11.62 1.97
CA ILE A 71 -7.86 11.79 0.54
C ILE A 71 -6.66 10.92 0.14
N GLN A 72 -5.56 10.97 0.90
CA GLN A 72 -4.36 10.20 0.62
C GLN A 72 -4.59 8.68 0.71
N ALA A 73 -5.32 8.23 1.73
CA ALA A 73 -5.67 6.82 1.91
C ALA A 73 -6.56 6.30 0.77
N ARG A 74 -7.53 7.10 0.33
CA ARG A 74 -8.39 6.77 -0.82
C ARG A 74 -7.56 6.69 -2.11
N GLN A 75 -6.62 7.60 -2.31
CA GLN A 75 -5.71 7.56 -3.46
C GLN A 75 -4.84 6.30 -3.45
N GLY A 76 -4.33 5.88 -2.27
CA GLY A 76 -3.61 4.62 -2.12
C GLY A 76 -4.47 3.41 -2.46
N LEU A 77 -5.69 3.37 -1.95
CA LEU A 77 -6.62 2.28 -2.25
C LEU A 77 -6.92 2.18 -3.75
N GLN A 78 -7.20 3.30 -4.41
CA GLN A 78 -7.47 3.34 -5.85
C GLN A 78 -6.27 2.87 -6.68
N ARG A 79 -5.03 3.19 -6.27
CA ARG A 79 -3.83 2.65 -6.93
C ARG A 79 -3.76 1.13 -6.80
N ILE A 80 -3.98 0.60 -5.61
CA ILE A 80 -3.99 -0.84 -5.35
C ILE A 80 -5.03 -1.54 -6.21
N GLU A 81 -6.29 -1.07 -6.18
CA GLU A 81 -7.38 -1.62 -6.98
C GLU A 81 -7.05 -1.62 -8.47
N ASN A 82 -6.45 -0.53 -8.97
CA ASN A 82 -5.99 -0.47 -10.35
C ASN A 82 -4.90 -1.50 -10.64
N ILE A 83 -3.90 -1.65 -9.77
CA ILE A 83 -2.81 -2.63 -9.95
C ILE A 83 -3.38 -4.05 -10.00
N GLU A 84 -4.26 -4.41 -9.06
CA GLU A 84 -4.88 -5.74 -9.01
C GLU A 84 -5.76 -6.01 -10.23
N LYS A 85 -6.57 -5.03 -10.64
CA LYS A 85 -7.40 -5.14 -11.85
C LYS A 85 -6.54 -5.32 -13.10
N ASN A 86 -5.44 -4.59 -13.23
CA ASN A 86 -4.51 -4.75 -14.34
C ASN A 86 -3.84 -6.14 -14.33
N ARG A 87 -3.40 -6.62 -13.16
CA ARG A 87 -2.84 -7.98 -13.00
C ARG A 87 -3.84 -9.04 -13.46
N GLN A 88 -5.09 -8.97 -12.99
CA GLN A 88 -6.14 -9.90 -13.40
C GLN A 88 -6.42 -9.86 -14.91
N GLN A 89 -6.46 -8.67 -15.52
CA GLN A 89 -6.67 -8.54 -16.96
C GLN A 89 -5.50 -9.13 -17.77
N GLN A 90 -4.26 -8.95 -17.31
CA GLN A 90 -3.08 -9.52 -17.95
C GLN A 90 -3.06 -11.04 -17.87
N GLU A 91 -3.43 -11.62 -16.73
CA GLU A 91 -3.53 -13.08 -16.58
C GLU A 91 -4.58 -13.68 -17.52
N ILE A 92 -5.75 -13.04 -17.63
CA ILE A 92 -6.81 -13.48 -18.57
C ILE A 92 -6.34 -13.35 -20.03
N ALA A 93 -5.66 -12.27 -20.39
CA ALA A 93 -5.13 -12.07 -21.74
C ALA A 93 -4.02 -13.08 -22.08
N ALA A 94 -3.11 -13.33 -21.14
CA ALA A 94 -2.05 -14.33 -21.30
C ALA A 94 -2.62 -15.75 -21.44
N ALA A 95 -3.60 -16.12 -20.62
CA ALA A 95 -4.28 -17.41 -20.73
C ALA A 95 -5.04 -17.58 -22.06
N LYS A 96 -5.60 -16.49 -22.61
CA LYS A 96 -6.28 -16.52 -23.91
C LYS A 96 -5.34 -16.51 -25.11
N SER A 97 -4.14 -15.93 -24.97
CA SER A 97 -3.15 -15.81 -26.04
C SER A 97 -2.23 -17.04 -26.16
N ASN A 98 -2.25 -17.95 -25.18
CA ASN A 98 -1.51 -19.21 -25.21
C ASN A 98 -2.49 -20.40 -25.39
N PRO A 99 -2.95 -20.71 -26.62
CA PRO A 99 -3.75 -21.91 -26.90
C PRO A 99 -2.94 -23.23 -26.91
N GLU A 100 -1.62 -23.21 -26.65
CA GLU A 100 -0.71 -24.37 -26.83
C GLU A 100 -0.52 -25.29 -25.59
N ASN A 101 -1.56 -25.59 -24.81
CA ASN A 101 -1.48 -26.78 -23.93
C ASN A 101 -2.83 -27.42 -23.53
N ILE A 102 -3.78 -27.42 -24.45
CA ILE A 102 -4.87 -28.41 -24.41
C ILE A 102 -4.64 -29.37 -25.56
N GLU A 103 -3.61 -30.21 -25.42
CA GLU A 103 -3.53 -31.46 -26.18
C GLU A 103 -4.59 -32.42 -25.62
N PRO A 104 -5.59 -32.84 -26.42
CA PRO A 104 -6.43 -33.97 -26.05
C PRO A 104 -5.67 -35.26 -26.41
N GLY A 105 -5.28 -36.01 -25.39
CA GLY A 105 -4.81 -37.39 -25.49
C GLY A 105 -5.80 -38.33 -24.80
#